data_AF-A0A4R5XPX8-F1
#
_entry.id   AF-A0A4R5XPX8-F1
#
_cell.length_a   1.000
_cell.length_b   1.000
_cell.length_c   1.000
_cell.angle_alpha   90.00
_cell.angle_beta   90.00
_cell.angle_gamma   90.00
#
_symmetry.space_group_name_H-M   'P 1'
#
loop_
_entity.id
_entity.type
_entity.pdbx_description
1 polymer ?
#
loop_
_entity_poly.entity_id
_entity_poly.type
_entity_poly.pdbx_seq_one_letter_code
_entity_poly.pdbx_strand_id
1 'polypeptide(L)'
;MVSEKHEGLSIEMDKLIIEQKKKVYFIKLNTITYIERELRQSYILTEDGQSYRTYQSLKQIESLLPKEIFFRTHKSCIVNLHKIKEIEHYSNSTYIVKFNAKKQTAYITRERLKTMLQCLSKNLLTGAATS
;
A
#
# COMPACT_ATOMS: atom_id res chain seq x y z
N MET A 1 4.52 -21.27 -26.09
CA MET A 1 3.19 -20.88 -25.55
C MET A 1 3.36 -20.48 -24.09
N VAL A 2 3.40 -19.19 -23.78
CA VAL A 2 3.52 -18.73 -22.39
C VAL A 2 2.11 -18.66 -21.83
N SER A 3 1.78 -19.57 -20.92
CA SER A 3 0.46 -19.68 -20.30
C SER A 3 0.07 -18.36 -19.65
N GLU A 4 -1.02 -17.76 -20.12
CA GLU A 4 -1.64 -16.61 -19.51
C GLU A 4 -2.02 -16.95 -18.06
N LYS A 5 -1.53 -16.14 -17.12
CA LYS A 5 -1.82 -16.30 -15.70
C LYS A 5 -3.22 -15.73 -15.44
N HIS A 6 -4.20 -16.61 -15.25
CA HIS A 6 -5.42 -16.26 -14.54
C HIS A 6 -5.09 -16.05 -13.06
N GLU A 7 -4.75 -14.82 -12.70
CA GLU A 7 -4.65 -14.36 -11.32
C GLU A 7 -5.64 -13.21 -11.14
N GLY A 8 -6.63 -13.40 -10.26
CA GLY A 8 -7.67 -12.42 -9.97
C GLY A 8 -7.27 -11.48 -8.83
N LEU A 9 -7.77 -10.24 -8.88
CA LEU A 9 -7.56 -9.22 -7.85
C LEU A 9 -8.80 -8.34 -7.73
N SER A 10 -9.38 -8.26 -6.53
CA SER A 10 -10.56 -7.43 -6.25
C SER A 10 -10.58 -6.94 -4.79
N ILE A 11 -11.44 -5.96 -4.51
CA ILE A 11 -11.78 -5.53 -3.14
C ILE A 11 -13.24 -5.89 -2.89
N GLU A 12 -13.50 -6.65 -1.83
CA GLU A 12 -14.85 -6.94 -1.36
C GLU A 12 -14.89 -6.93 0.17
N MET A 13 -15.90 -6.29 0.78
CA MET A 13 -16.09 -6.25 2.24
C MET A 13 -14.80 -5.86 3.03
N ASP A 14 -14.16 -4.77 2.62
CA ASP A 14 -12.88 -4.27 3.18
C ASP A 14 -11.72 -5.28 3.15
N LYS A 15 -11.77 -6.24 2.23
CA LYS A 15 -10.70 -7.22 2.02
C LYS A 15 -10.19 -7.14 0.59
N LEU A 16 -8.86 -7.13 0.47
CA LEU A 16 -8.16 -7.43 -0.77
C LEU A 16 -8.18 -8.94 -1.00
N ILE A 17 -8.82 -9.35 -2.09
CA ILE A 17 -8.90 -10.74 -2.53
C ILE A 17 -7.84 -10.98 -3.59
N ILE A 18 -6.97 -11.95 -3.34
CA ILE A 18 -5.95 -12.39 -4.29
C ILE A 18 -6.24 -13.85 -4.67
N GLU A 19 -6.61 -14.06 -5.93
CA GLU A 19 -6.89 -15.40 -6.46
C GLU A 19 -5.68 -15.95 -7.20
N GLN A 20 -5.09 -17.00 -6.66
CA GLN A 20 -4.03 -17.77 -7.31
C GLN A 20 -4.54 -19.15 -7.70
N LYS A 21 -3.85 -19.83 -8.62
CA LYS A 21 -4.23 -21.14 -9.18
C LYS A 21 -4.69 -22.20 -8.17
N LYS A 22 -4.22 -22.18 -6.92
CA LYS A 22 -4.55 -23.16 -5.88
C LYS A 22 -5.11 -22.56 -4.58
N LYS A 23 -5.12 -21.23 -4.44
CA LYS A 23 -5.38 -20.55 -3.18
C LYS A 23 -6.04 -19.20 -3.42
N VAL A 24 -7.00 -18.86 -2.57
CA VAL A 24 -7.59 -17.53 -2.51
C VAL A 24 -7.23 -16.94 -1.15
N TYR A 25 -6.66 -15.73 -1.15
CA TYR A 25 -6.33 -15.01 0.07
C TYR A 25 -7.32 -13.87 0.27
N PHE A 26 -7.82 -13.74 1.50
CA PHE A 26 -8.70 -12.66 1.92
C PHE A 26 -7.97 -11.80 2.95
N ILE A 27 -7.46 -10.65 2.53
CA ILE A 27 -6.57 -9.82 3.34
C ILE A 27 -7.33 -8.57 3.75
N LYS A 28 -7.57 -8.36 5.05
CA LYS A 28 -8.24 -7.14 5.52
C LYS A 28 -7.39 -5.91 5.16
N LEU A 29 -7.99 -4.90 4.56
CA LEU A 29 -7.28 -3.68 4.17
C LEU A 29 -6.60 -2.99 5.36
N ASN A 30 -7.27 -3.00 6.51
CA ASN A 30 -6.75 -2.37 7.73
C ASN A 30 -5.58 -3.13 8.38
N THR A 31 -5.23 -4.35 7.94
CA THR A 31 -4.05 -5.07 8.44
C THR A 31 -2.85 -4.91 7.50
N ILE A 32 -3.03 -4.37 6.30
CA ILE A 32 -1.95 -4.13 5.33
C ILE A 32 -1.13 -2.92 5.80
N THR A 33 0.19 -3.11 5.97
CA THR A 33 1.13 -2.04 6.32
C THR A 33 1.60 -1.30 5.07
N TYR A 34 2.13 -2.03 4.09
CA TYR A 34 2.55 -1.51 2.80
C TYR A 34 2.55 -2.62 1.74
N ILE A 35 2.65 -2.19 0.49
CA ILE A 35 2.76 -3.04 -0.67
C ILE A 35 4.01 -2.60 -1.43
N GLU A 36 4.89 -3.55 -1.71
CA GLU A 36 6.09 -3.29 -2.47
C GLU A 36 6.16 -4.12 -3.74
N ARG A 37 6.95 -3.66 -4.71
CA ARG A 37 7.21 -4.40 -5.93
C ARG A 37 8.69 -4.67 -6.11
N GLU A 38 9.01 -5.94 -6.24
CA GLU A 38 10.34 -6.48 -6.46
C GLU A 38 10.31 -7.53 -7.58
N LEU A 39 11.27 -7.50 -8.52
CA LEU A 39 11.46 -8.52 -9.57
C LEU A 39 10.16 -9.02 -10.25
N ARG A 40 9.30 -8.06 -10.62
CA ARG A 40 7.98 -8.24 -11.28
C ARG A 40 6.86 -8.84 -10.41
N GLN A 41 7.05 -8.90 -9.11
CA GLN A 41 6.09 -9.40 -8.14
C GLN A 41 5.75 -8.29 -7.17
N SER A 42 4.49 -8.21 -6.79
CA SER A 42 4.03 -7.31 -5.75
C SER A 42 3.78 -8.11 -4.49
N TYR A 43 4.22 -7.59 -3.36
CA TYR A 43 4.11 -8.21 -2.05
C TYR A 43 3.25 -7.31 -1.18
N ILE A 44 2.19 -7.88 -0.62
CA ILE A 44 1.27 -7.24 0.32
C ILE A 44 1.71 -7.70 1.70
N LEU A 45 2.24 -6.77 2.49
CA LEU A 45 2.73 -7.07 3.83
C LEU A 45 1.72 -6.60 4.87
N THR A 46 1.51 -7.42 5.88
CA THR A 46 0.55 -7.17 6.96
C THR A 46 1.23 -7.00 8.32
N GLU A 47 0.51 -6.40 9.26
CA GLU A 47 1.02 -6.07 10.61
C GLU A 47 1.48 -7.29 11.42
N ASP A 48 0.88 -8.46 11.16
CA ASP A 48 1.25 -9.74 11.76
C ASP A 48 2.50 -10.38 11.10
N GLY A 49 3.14 -9.69 10.17
CA GLY A 49 4.36 -10.11 9.49
C GLY A 49 4.12 -11.07 8.32
N GLN A 50 2.87 -11.34 7.94
CA GLN A 50 2.59 -12.14 6.75
C GLN A 50 2.90 -11.36 5.47
N SER A 51 3.21 -12.10 4.41
CA SER A 51 3.45 -11.55 3.07
C SER A 51 2.69 -12.36 2.04
N TYR A 52 1.84 -11.67 1.28
CA TYR A 52 1.06 -12.25 0.20
C TYR A 52 1.58 -11.73 -1.12
N ARG A 53 1.74 -12.61 -2.09
CA ARG A 53 2.36 -12.28 -3.37
C ARG A 53 1.33 -12.23 -4.48
N THR A 54 1.51 -11.31 -5.41
CA THR A 54 0.77 -11.27 -6.67
C THR A 54 1.65 -10.83 -7.84
N TYR A 55 1.30 -11.22 -9.07
CA TYR A 55 1.96 -10.69 -10.27
C TYR A 55 1.33 -9.37 -10.76
N GLN A 56 0.20 -8.97 -10.19
CA GLN A 56 -0.46 -7.70 -10.50
C GLN A 56 0.48 -6.52 -10.25
N SER A 57 0.45 -5.54 -11.15
CA SER A 57 1.29 -4.34 -11.02
C SER A 57 0.78 -3.44 -9.88
N LEU A 58 1.68 -2.63 -9.30
CA LEU A 58 1.24 -1.63 -8.31
C LEU A 58 0.22 -0.64 -8.87
N LYS A 59 0.21 -0.39 -10.19
CA LYS A 59 -0.82 0.47 -10.80
C LYS A 59 -2.21 -0.17 -10.73
N GLN A 60 -2.31 -1.47 -10.98
CA GLN A 60 -3.57 -2.21 -10.89
C GLN A 60 -4.04 -2.34 -9.44
N ILE A 61 -3.11 -2.63 -8.53
CA ILE A 61 -3.41 -2.68 -7.09
C ILE A 61 -3.88 -1.30 -6.61
N GLU A 62 -3.15 -0.23 -6.93
CA GLU A 62 -3.48 1.16 -6.58
C GLU A 62 -4.86 1.59 -7.08
N SER A 63 -5.29 1.15 -8.28
CA SER A 63 -6.61 1.51 -8.79
C SER A 63 -7.78 0.89 -8.02
N LEU A 64 -7.52 -0.17 -7.26
CA LEU A 64 -8.52 -0.86 -6.45
C LEU A 64 -8.54 -0.37 -4.99
N LEU A 65 -7.41 0.17 -4.51
CA LEU A 65 -7.28 0.56 -3.11
C LEU A 65 -7.95 1.90 -2.81
N PRO A 66 -8.64 2.05 -1.65
CA PRO A 66 -9.19 3.32 -1.23
C PRO A 66 -8.08 4.36 -1.02
N LYS A 67 -8.17 5.51 -1.70
CA LYS A 67 -7.12 6.55 -1.74
C LYS A 67 -6.98 7.32 -0.43
N GLU A 68 -8.00 7.27 0.40
CA GLU A 68 -8.04 7.82 1.74
C GLU A 68 -7.25 6.97 2.75
N ILE A 69 -7.06 5.68 2.46
CA ILE A 69 -6.28 4.74 3.28
C ILE A 69 -4.88 4.54 2.71
N PHE A 70 -4.75 4.43 1.39
CA PHE A 70 -3.51 4.04 0.73
C PHE A 70 -2.93 5.16 -0.12
N PHE A 71 -1.60 5.29 -0.08
CA PHE A 71 -0.89 6.30 -0.85
C PHE A 71 0.38 5.74 -1.50
N ARG A 72 0.58 6.02 -2.78
CA ARG A 72 1.77 5.59 -3.51
C ARG A 72 2.94 6.53 -3.30
N THR A 73 3.85 6.16 -2.41
CA THR A 73 5.02 6.95 -2.02
C THR A 73 6.16 6.89 -3.02
N HIS A 74 6.31 5.76 -3.72
CA HIS A 74 7.35 5.51 -4.72
C HIS A 74 6.82 4.65 -5.88
N LYS A 75 7.55 4.58 -7.00
CA LYS A 75 7.17 3.72 -8.14
C LYS A 75 7.03 2.24 -7.75
N SER A 76 7.74 1.81 -6.70
CA SER A 76 7.74 0.44 -6.17
C SER A 76 7.07 0.30 -4.80
N CYS A 77 6.35 1.32 -4.29
CA CYS A 77 5.75 1.23 -2.95
C CYS A 77 4.42 1.98 -2.83
N ILE A 78 3.44 1.32 -2.20
CA ILE A 78 2.17 1.89 -1.73
C ILE A 78 2.11 1.65 -0.22
N VAL A 79 1.78 2.68 0.55
CA VAL A 79 1.75 2.60 2.02
C VAL A 79 0.33 2.78 2.53
N ASN A 80 -0.01 2.14 3.65
CA ASN A 80 -1.21 2.45 4.40
C ASN A 80 -0.94 3.65 5.32
N LEU A 81 -1.66 4.74 5.11
CA LEU A 81 -1.51 6.00 5.83
C LEU A 81 -1.77 5.84 7.33
N HIS A 82 -2.70 4.97 7.72
CA HIS A 82 -3.01 4.71 9.14
C HIS A 82 -1.93 3.90 9.86
N LYS A 83 -0.99 3.29 9.12
CA LYS A 83 0.06 2.43 9.69
C LYS A 83 1.41 3.12 9.78
N ILE A 84 1.52 4.34 9.25
CA ILE A 84 2.72 5.16 9.35
C ILE A 84 2.92 5.54 10.82
N LYS A 85 4.06 5.15 11.38
CA LYS A 85 4.46 5.52 12.75
C LYS A 85 5.22 6.85 12.75
N GLU A 86 6.21 6.96 11.88
CA GLU A 86 7.06 8.15 11.76
C GLU A 86 7.60 8.26 10.33
N ILE A 87 7.91 9.49 9.94
CA ILE A 87 8.64 9.79 8.70
C ILE A 87 9.86 10.60 9.08
N GLU A 88 11.05 10.08 8.75
CA GLU A 88 12.32 10.70 9.10
C GLU A 88 13.13 11.10 7.87
N HIS A 89 13.94 12.13 8.02
CA HIS A 89 14.84 12.57 6.97
C HIS A 89 15.94 11.52 6.75
N TYR A 90 16.18 11.15 5.49
CA TYR A 90 17.22 10.20 5.12
C TYR A 90 18.37 10.87 4.35
N SER A 91 18.03 11.67 3.34
CA SER A 91 18.99 12.44 2.56
C SER A 91 18.33 13.69 1.99
N ASN A 92 19.10 14.57 1.32
CA ASN A 92 18.66 15.91 0.86
C ASN A 92 17.23 15.99 0.31
N SER A 93 16.80 14.96 -0.44
CA SER A 93 15.47 14.91 -1.08
C SER A 93 14.65 13.66 -0.75
N THR A 94 15.11 12.82 0.19
CA THR A 94 14.50 11.51 0.49
C THR A 94 14.24 11.38 1.98
N TYR A 95 13.07 10.84 2.29
CA TYR A 95 12.64 10.48 3.63
C TYR A 95 12.35 8.98 3.69
N ILE A 96 12.43 8.42 4.88
CA ILE A 96 12.02 7.06 5.17
C ILE A 96 10.69 7.10 5.93
N VAL A 97 9.72 6.33 5.46
CA VAL A 97 8.47 6.01 6.15
C VAL A 97 8.70 4.73 6.95
N LYS A 98 8.46 4.81 8.26
CA LYS A 98 8.56 3.68 9.18
C LYS A 98 7.18 3.25 9.66
N PHE A 99 7.01 1.94 9.77
CA PHE A 99 5.81 1.29 10.28
C PHE A 99 6.08 0.67 11.66
N ASN A 100 5.04 0.25 12.37
CA ASN A 100 5.20 -0.43 13.66
C ASN A 100 5.94 -1.78 13.55
N ALA A 101 5.95 -2.41 12.37
CA ALA A 101 6.69 -3.63 12.10
C ALA A 101 8.20 -3.34 11.96
N LYS A 102 9.02 -3.89 12.88
CA LYS A 102 10.43 -3.55 13.15
C LYS A 102 11.45 -3.68 11.97
N LYS A 103 11.05 -4.06 10.76
CA LYS A 103 11.97 -4.28 9.61
C LYS A 103 11.49 -3.70 8.28
N GLN A 104 10.36 -3.01 8.26
CA GLN A 104 9.71 -2.58 7.03
C GLN A 104 9.86 -1.07 6.87
N THR A 105 10.46 -0.63 5.78
CA THR A 105 10.64 0.78 5.45
C THR A 105 10.25 1.06 4.02
N ALA A 106 9.66 2.23 3.78
CA ALA A 106 9.38 2.73 2.44
C ALA A 106 10.08 4.08 2.22
N TYR A 107 10.47 4.37 0.99
CA TYR A 107 11.07 5.66 0.64
C TYR A 107 10.02 6.61 0.07
N ILE A 108 10.16 7.90 0.40
CA ILE A 108 9.32 8.97 -0.15
C ILE A 108 10.18 10.19 -0.44
N THR A 109 9.96 10.85 -1.57
CA THR A 109 10.67 12.10 -1.89
C THR A 109 10.05 13.28 -1.14
N ARG A 110 10.81 14.37 -0.96
CA ARG A 110 10.31 15.61 -0.35
C ARG A 110 9.05 16.14 -1.01
N GLU A 111 9.02 16.14 -2.35
CA GLU A 111 7.85 16.60 -3.13
C GLU A 111 6.64 15.71 -2.85
N ARG A 112 6.82 14.39 -2.91
CA ARG A 112 5.74 13.43 -2.71
C ARG A 112 5.22 13.44 -1.27
N LEU A 113 6.09 13.69 -0.30
CA LEU A 113 5.72 13.90 1.11
C LEU A 113 4.82 15.13 1.25
N LYS A 114 5.14 16.25 0.61
CA LYS A 114 4.25 17.43 0.61
C LYS A 114 2.88 17.11 0.03
N THR A 115 2.81 16.39 -1.08
CA THR A 115 1.53 15.94 -1.67
C THR A 115 0.75 15.07 -0.70
N MET A 116 1.41 14.11 -0.04
CA MET A 116 0.77 13.23 0.93
C MET A 116 0.16 14.01 2.10
N LEU A 117 0.91 14.96 2.67
CA LEU A 117 0.43 15.81 3.77
C LEU A 117 -0.75 16.70 3.35
N GLN A 118 -0.74 17.21 2.12
CA GLN A 118 -1.87 17.97 1.57
C GLN A 118 -3.12 17.11 1.37
N CYS A 119 -2.97 15.85 0.98
CA CYS A 119 -4.10 14.92 0.89
C CYS A 119 -4.70 14.64 2.27
N LEU A 120 -3.85 14.42 3.28
CA LEU A 120 -4.28 14.19 4.65
C LEU A 120 -5.03 15.39 5.24
N SER A 121 -4.54 16.62 5.03
CA SER A 121 -5.20 17.82 5.56
C SER A 121 -6.57 18.07 4.91
N LYS A 122 -6.73 17.76 3.62
CA LYS A 122 -8.03 17.88 2.92
C LYS A 122 -9.07 16.90 3.47
N ASN A 123 -8.65 15.66 3.76
CA ASN A 123 -9.54 14.65 4.31
C ASN A 123 -10.06 15.02 5.71
N LEU A 124 -9.24 15.72 6.52
CA LEU A 124 -9.66 16.27 7.82
C LEU A 124 -10.73 17.35 7.70
N LEU A 125 -10.75 18.13 6.62
CA LEU A 125 -11.74 19.19 6.39
C LEU A 125 -13.07 18.67 5.85
N THR A 126 -13.07 17.56 5.10
CA THR A 126 -14.30 16.96 4.56
C THR A 126 -14.98 15.98 5.52
N GLY A 127 -14.26 15.44 6.51
CA GLY A 127 -14.79 14.49 7.51
C GLY A 127 -15.65 15.10 8.63
N ALA A 128 -15.78 16.43 8.70
CA ALA A 128 -16.57 17.11 9.74
C ALA A 128 -18.07 17.23 9.43
N ALA A 129 -18.56 16.65 8.32
CA ALA A 129 -19.95 16.81 7.85
C ALA A 129 -20.79 15.51 7.84
N THR A 130 -20.34 14.44 8.49
CA THR A 130 -21.15 13.23 8.68
C THR A 130 -21.09 12.80 10.14
N SER A 131 -21.96 13.41 10.94
CA SER A 131 -22.41 12.97 12.27
C SER A 131 -23.81 13.52 12.48
#